data_AF-A0A7Y2CIY3-F1
#
_entry.id   AF-A0A7Y2CIY3-F1
#
_cell.length_a   1.000
_cell.length_b   1.000
_cell.length_c   1.000
_cell.angle_alpha   90.00
_cell.angle_beta   90.00
_cell.angle_gamma   90.00
#
_symmetry.space_group_name_H-M   'P 1'
#
loop_
_entity.id
_entity.type
_entity.pdbx_description
1 polymer ?
#
loop_
_entity_poly.entity_id
_entity_poly.type
_entity_poly.pdbx_seq_one_letter_code
_entity_poly.pdbx_strand_id
1 'polypeptide(L)' 'AILLPSAAFTAQHVLFMREWLGPQPLAIAVGGLFAFSLLLQWLYERAESLVAPWLLHALGDVAMMSIAVTLLRAHGGG' A
#
# COMPACT_ATOMS: atom_id res chain seq x y z
N ALA A 1 -19.70 -3.05 -2.47
CA ALA A 1 -19.29 -3.11 -1.05
C ALA A 1 -17.84 -2.66 -0.83
N ILE A 2 -16.95 -2.80 -1.83
CA ILE A 2 -15.50 -2.57 -1.69
C ILE A 2 -15.03 -1.15 -1.30
N LEU A 3 -15.79 -0.10 -1.61
CA LEU A 3 -15.33 1.28 -1.45
C LEU A 3 -15.08 1.70 0.01
N LEU A 4 -16.01 1.37 0.91
CA LEU A 4 -15.91 1.72 2.33
C LEU A 4 -14.70 1.06 3.02
N PRO A 5 -14.48 -0.27 2.93
CA PRO A 5 -13.30 -0.87 3.52
C PRO A 5 -12.00 -0.38 2.86
N SER A 6 -12.00 -0.08 1.56
CA SER A 6 -10.82 0.52 0.93
C SER A 6 -10.53 1.94 1.39
N ALA A 7 -11.56 2.76 1.62
CA ALA A 7 -11.41 4.07 2.21
C ALA A 7 -10.90 3.99 3.65
N ALA A 8 -11.46 3.09 4.47
CA ALA A 8 -11.04 2.89 5.85
C ALA A 8 -9.58 2.40 5.95
N PHE A 9 -9.20 1.42 5.12
CA PHE A 9 -7.83 0.93 5.00
C PHE A 9 -6.88 2.07 4.64
N THR A 10 -7.21 2.86 3.61
CA THR A 10 -6.37 3.97 3.17
C THR A 10 -6.24 5.04 4.24
N ALA A 11 -7.34 5.41 4.88
CA ALA A 11 -7.37 6.42 5.95
C ALA A 11 -6.48 6.00 7.14
N GLN A 12 -6.51 4.72 7.54
CA GLN A 12 -5.63 4.20 8.58
C GLN A 12 -4.15 4.42 8.23
N HIS A 13 -3.75 4.19 6.99
CA HIS A 13 -2.35 4.35 6.58
C HIS A 13 -1.93 5.83 6.48
N VAL A 14 -2.85 6.72 6.10
CA VAL A 14 -2.61 8.17 6.12
C VAL A 14 -2.21 8.65 7.51
N LEU A 15 -2.83 8.12 8.58
CA LEU A 15 -2.49 8.50 9.95
C LEU A 15 -1.02 8.26 10.29
N PHE A 16 -0.41 7.23 9.71
CA PHE A 16 1.01 6.93 9.91
C PHE A 16 1.91 7.74 8.97
N MET A 17 1.57 7.82 7.68
CA MET A 17 2.49 8.38 6.68
C MET A 17 2.49 9.91 6.63
N ARG A 18 1.41 10.58 7.09
CA ARG A 18 1.27 12.03 6.94
C ARG A 18 2.37 12.84 7.63
N GLU A 19 2.98 12.28 8.67
CA GLU A 19 4.06 12.92 9.43
C GLU A 19 5.44 12.71 8.77
N TRP A 20 5.54 11.80 7.80
CA TRP A 20 6.80 11.40 7.15
C TRP A 20 6.91 11.86 5.69
N LEU A 21 5.80 12.17 5.03
CA LEU A 21 5.75 12.51 3.61
C LEU A 21 5.30 13.96 3.38
N GLY A 22 5.97 14.65 2.45
CA GLY A 22 5.48 15.92 1.92
C GLY A 22 4.16 15.76 1.14
N PRO A 23 3.45 16.87 0.80
CA PRO A 23 2.11 16.80 0.22
C PRO A 23 2.00 16.01 -1.07
N GLN A 24 2.98 16.16 -1.98
CA GLN A 24 2.99 15.48 -3.28
C GLN A 24 3.20 13.95 -3.16
N PRO A 25 4.28 13.45 -2.51
CA PRO A 25 4.45 12.01 -2.33
C PRO A 25 3.34 11.39 -1.47
N LEU A 26 2.78 12.12 -0.51
CA LEU A 26 1.62 11.68 0.26
C LEU A 26 0.40 11.45 -0.64
N ALA A 27 0.08 12.40 -1.53
CA ALA A 27 -1.06 12.25 -2.46
C ALA A 27 -0.90 11.04 -3.39
N ILE A 28 0.32 10.81 -3.89
CA ILE A 28 0.64 9.63 -4.71
C ILE A 28 0.48 8.34 -3.89
N ALA A 29 1.03 8.29 -2.68
CA ALA A 29 0.93 7.13 -1.79
C ALA A 29 -0.53 6.80 -1.44
N VAL A 30 -1.35 7.81 -1.16
CA VAL A 30 -2.78 7.65 -0.87
C VAL A 30 -3.55 7.10 -2.07
N GLY A 31 -3.31 7.65 -3.26
CA GLY A 31 -3.93 7.15 -4.49
C GLY A 31 -3.56 5.70 -4.76
N GLY A 32 -2.27 5.37 -4.61
CA GLY A 32 -1.75 4.00 -4.77
C GLY A 32 -2.35 3.02 -3.76
N LEU A 33 -2.41 3.38 -2.48
CA LEU A 33 -2.98 2.55 -1.41
C LEU A 33 -4.47 2.31 -1.60
N PHE A 34 -5.22 3.33 -2.02
CA PHE A 34 -6.64 3.17 -2.30
C PHE A 34 -6.87 2.21 -3.48
N ALA A 35 -6.15 2.40 -4.58
CA ALA A 35 -6.22 1.51 -5.74
C ALA A 35 -5.79 0.08 -5.39
N PHE A 36 -4.72 -0.09 -4.62
CA PHE A 36 -4.26 -1.39 -4.14
C PHE A 36 -5.31 -2.07 -3.26
N SER A 37 -5.92 -1.33 -2.33
CA SER A 37 -6.98 -1.85 -1.49
C SER A 37 -8.21 -2.29 -2.29
N LEU A 38 -8.60 -1.54 -3.34
CA LEU A 38 -9.68 -1.98 -4.24
C LEU A 38 -9.35 -3.31 -4.91
N LEU A 39 -8.09 -3.51 -5.33
CA LEU A 39 -7.62 -4.78 -5.89
C LEU A 39 -7.68 -5.92 -4.86
N LEU A 40 -7.24 -5.68 -3.62
CA LEU A 40 -7.29 -6.68 -2.55
C LEU A 40 -8.74 -7.08 -2.24
N GLN A 41 -9.66 -6.11 -2.16
CA GLN A 41 -11.08 -6.38 -1.91
C GLN A 41 -11.73 -7.11 -3.07
N TRP A 42 -11.42 -6.75 -4.31
CA TRP A 42 -11.86 -7.49 -5.48
C TRP A 42 -11.34 -8.94 -5.47
N LEU A 43 -10.08 -9.15 -5.09
CA LEU A 43 -9.49 -10.49 -4.99
C LEU A 43 -10.13 -11.31 -3.86
N TYR A 44 -10.43 -10.69 -2.73
CA TYR A 44 -11.16 -11.31 -1.62
C TYR A 44 -12.53 -11.82 -2.07
N GLU A 45 -13.31 -10.97 -2.76
CA GLU A 45 -14.65 -11.34 -3.27
C GLU A 45 -14.57 -12.48 -4.31
N ARG A 46 -13.45 -12.61 -5.04
CA ARG A 46 -13.25 -13.66 -6.06
C ARG A 46 -12.75 -14.98 -5.49
N ALA A 47 -11.85 -14.92 -4.52
CA ALA A 47 -11.25 -16.10 -3.91
C ALA A 47 -12.09 -16.66 -2.75
N GLU A 48 -13.06 -15.89 -2.25
CA GLU A 48 -13.82 -16.17 -1.02
C GLU A 48 -12.91 -16.55 0.16
N SER A 49 -11.71 -15.95 0.18
CA SER A 49 -10.64 -16.32 1.08
C SER A 49 -9.72 -15.13 1.33
N LEU A 50 -9.23 -15.04 2.57
CA LEU A 50 -8.25 -14.03 2.98
C LEU A 50 -6.84 -14.36 2.48
N VAL A 51 -6.56 -15.61 2.08
CA VAL A 51 -5.20 -16.04 1.73
C VAL A 51 -4.68 -15.33 0.48
N ALA A 52 -5.48 -15.27 -0.58
CA ALA A 52 -5.09 -14.62 -1.84
C ALA A 52 -4.78 -13.12 -1.68
N PRO A 53 -5.67 -12.28 -1.11
CA PRO A 53 -5.36 -10.87 -0.87
C PRO A 53 -4.21 -10.68 0.14
N TRP A 54 -4.08 -11.54 1.15
CA TRP A 54 -2.97 -11.45 2.10
C TRP A 54 -1.61 -11.71 1.43
N LEU A 55 -1.52 -12.74 0.57
CA LEU A 55 -0.30 -13.02 -0.19
C LEU A 55 0.05 -11.86 -1.13
N LEU A 56 -0.94 -11.30 -1.82
CA LEU A 56 -0.71 -10.15 -2.69
C LEU A 56 -0.28 -8.91 -1.90
N HIS A 57 -0.85 -8.70 -0.71
CA HIS A 57 -0.43 -7.65 0.22
C HIS A 57 1.03 -7.81 0.64
N ALA A 58 1.41 -8.99 1.11
CA ALA A 58 2.78 -9.30 1.51
C ALA A 58 3.79 -9.11 0.36
N LEU A 59 3.41 -9.47 -0.88
CA LEU A 59 4.23 -9.21 -2.06
C LEU A 59 4.39 -7.71 -2.36
N GLY A 60 3.31 -6.92 -2.17
CA GLY A 60 3.36 -5.47 -2.26
C GLY A 60 4.34 -4.85 -1.26
N ASP A 61 4.32 -5.33 -0.01
CA ASP A 61 5.25 -4.89 1.03
C ASP A 61 6.70 -5.22 0.68
N VAL A 62 6.96 -6.45 0.21
CA VAL A 62 8.30 -6.87 -0.24
C VAL A 62 8.79 -5.99 -1.38
N ALA A 63 7.95 -5.69 -2.37
CA ALA A 63 8.29 -4.83 -3.49
C ALA A 63 8.61 -3.40 -3.02
N MET A 64 7.76 -2.81 -2.17
CA MET A 64 7.95 -1.47 -1.60
C MET A 64 9.25 -1.38 -0.78
N MET A 65 9.51 -2.34 0.11
CA MET A 65 10.73 -2.37 0.90
C MET A 65 11.97 -2.58 0.03
N SER A 66 11.89 -3.41 -1.02
CA SER A 66 13.00 -3.62 -1.96
C SER A 66 13.34 -2.34 -2.73
N ILE A 67 12.34 -1.59 -3.19
CA ILE A 67 12.54 -0.27 -3.81
C ILE A 67 13.18 0.69 -2.81
N ALA A 68 12.67 0.76 -1.59
CA ALA A 68 13.21 1.64 -0.55
C ALA A 68 14.68 1.34 -0.24
N VAL A 69 15.02 0.07 -0.01
CA VAL A 69 16.40 -0.39 0.23
C VAL A 69 17.30 -0.07 -0.97
N THR A 70 16.80 -0.25 -2.20
CA THR A 70 17.57 0.05 -3.42
C THR A 70 17.86 1.55 -3.53
N LEU A 71 16.86 2.40 -3.29
CA LEU A 71 17.03 3.85 -3.31
C LEU A 71 17.98 4.34 -2.21
N LEU A 72 17.86 3.80 -0.99
CA LEU A 72 18.75 4.09 0.12
C LEU A 72 20.19 3.69 -0.21
N ARG A 73 20.42 2.53 -0.84
CA ARG A 73 21.77 2.13 -1.29
C ARG A 73 22.30 3.01 -2.40
N ALA A 74 21.45 3.45 -3.32
CA ALA A 74 21.85 4.31 -4.44
C ALA A 74 22.19 5.75 -4.01
N HIS A 75 21.58 6.26 -2.93
CA HIS A 75 21.75 7.65 -2.47
C HIS A 75 22.46 7.79 -1.12
N GLY A 76 22.60 6.70 -0.36
CA GLY A 76 23.26 6.64 0.94
C GLY A 76 24.61 5.94 0.87
N GLY A 77 25.51 6.44 0.01
CA GLY A 77 26.87 5.91 -0.12
C GLY A 77 27.57 5.74 1.24
N GLY A 78 28.46 4.74 1.30
CA GLY A 78 29.42 4.62 2.40
C GLY A 78 30.35 5.81 2.54
#